data_AF-A0AAW1U142-F1
#
_entry.id   AF-A0AAW1U142-F1
#
_cell.length_a   1.000
_cell.length_b   1.000
_cell.length_c   1.000
_cell.angle_alpha   90.00
_cell.angle_beta   90.00
_cell.angle_gamma   90.00
#
_symmetry.space_group_name_H-M   'P 1'
#
loop_
_entity.id
_entity.type
_entity.pdbx_description
1 polymer ?
#
loop_
_entity_poly.entity_id
_entity_poly.type
_entity_poly.pdbx_seq_one_letter_code
_entity_poly.pdbx_strand_id
1 'polypeptide(L)'
;MVRLQFEVELTADEDSKNNIIIMKSITRENGITYLIPPCSQAAKHHLQLIKLPDFLKIKKTLQRRSHNRHVWMSVPSDFLALYEDDIGNMAFNDCLLQE
;
A
#
# COMPACT_ATOMS: atom_id res chain seq x y z
N MET A 1 16.48 -4.82 -2.34
CA MET A 1 15.44 -3.78 -2.15
C MET A 1 14.82 -3.50 -3.50
N VAL A 2 13.49 -3.43 -3.55
CA VAL A 2 12.73 -3.11 -4.76
C VAL A 2 11.94 -1.84 -4.50
N ARG A 3 11.77 -1.00 -5.52
CA ARG A 3 10.94 0.19 -5.41
C ARG A 3 9.53 -0.11 -5.91
N LEU A 4 8.55 0.11 -5.05
CA LEU A 4 7.14 0.05 -5.39
C LEU A 4 6.50 1.40 -5.07
N GLN A 5 5.63 1.87 -5.95
CA GLN A 5 4.83 3.07 -5.70
C GLN A 5 3.47 2.65 -5.16
N PHE A 6 3.03 3.28 -4.07
CA PHE A 6 1.72 3.02 -3.50
C PHE A 6 0.83 4.24 -3.67
N GLU A 7 -0.41 4.06 -4.15
CA GLU A 7 -1.47 5.06 -3.97
C GLU A 7 -2.02 4.92 -2.55
N VAL A 8 -1.77 5.94 -1.72
CA VAL A 8 -2.24 6.01 -0.34
C VAL A 8 -3.31 7.07 -0.18
N GLU A 9 -4.32 6.82 0.64
CA GLU A 9 -5.42 7.75 0.91
C GLU A 9 -5.80 7.73 2.39
N LEU A 10 -6.14 8.89 2.96
CA LEU A 10 -6.73 8.99 4.31
C LEU A 10 -8.24 9.06 4.15
N THR A 11 -8.94 8.01 4.57
CA THR A 11 -10.39 7.90 4.46
C THR A 11 -11.03 7.70 5.83
N ALA A 12 -12.36 7.80 5.90
CA ALA A 12 -13.11 7.40 7.06
C ALA A 12 -13.11 5.87 7.19
N ASP A 13 -12.97 5.38 8.41
CA ASP A 13 -13.20 3.97 8.73
C ASP A 13 -14.71 3.66 8.64
N GLU A 14 -15.09 2.38 8.69
CA GLU A 14 -16.49 1.93 8.62
C GLU A 14 -17.40 2.67 9.64
N ASP A 15 -16.87 2.92 10.84
CA ASP A 15 -17.58 3.61 11.93
C ASP A 15 -17.59 5.14 11.81
N SER A 16 -17.03 5.74 10.75
CA SER A 16 -16.94 7.18 10.43
C SER A 16 -16.23 8.11 11.45
N LYS A 17 -16.06 7.64 12.69
CA LYS A 17 -15.41 8.34 13.82
C LYS A 17 -13.89 8.38 13.69
N ASN A 18 -13.31 7.34 13.10
CA ASN A 18 -11.87 7.21 12.94
C ASN A 18 -11.47 7.42 11.49
N ASN A 19 -10.26 7.94 11.28
CA ASN A 19 -9.65 7.98 9.97
C ASN A 19 -8.62 6.86 9.86
N ILE A 20 -8.62 6.18 8.73
CA ILE A 20 -7.65 5.15 8.41
C ILE A 20 -6.89 5.53 7.14
N ILE A 21 -5.63 5.12 7.09
CA ILE A 21 -4.86 5.16 5.85
C ILE A 21 -5.13 3.85 5.11
N ILE A 22 -5.44 3.96 3.83
CA ILE A 22 -5.61 2.83 2.92
C ILE A 22 -4.56 2.87 1.81
N MET A 23 -4.14 1.72 1.30
CA MET A 23 -3.36 1.56 0.08
C MET A 23 -4.27 1.01 -1.01
N LYS A 24 -4.47 1.78 -2.07
CA LYS A 24 -5.43 1.46 -3.13
C LYS A 24 -4.81 0.66 -4.25
N SER A 25 -3.55 0.95 -4.57
CA SER A 25 -2.86 0.33 -5.68
C SER A 25 -1.35 0.29 -5.45
N ILE A 26 -0.69 -0.57 -6.22
CA ILE A 26 0.76 -0.73 -6.26
C ILE A 26 1.21 -0.59 -7.70
N THR A 27 2.12 0.33 -7.98
CA THR A 27 2.72 0.53 -9.30
C THR A 27 4.18 0.08 -9.27
N ARG A 28 4.55 -0.77 -10.21
CA ARG A 28 5.92 -1.24 -10.43
C ARG A 28 6.75 -0.17 -11.16
N GLU A 29 8.08 -0.33 -11.16
CA GLU A 29 8.98 0.58 -11.88
C GLU A 29 8.74 0.64 -13.40
N ASN A 30 8.16 -0.42 -13.97
CA ASN A 30 7.75 -0.47 -15.37
C ASN A 30 6.44 0.29 -15.66
N GLY A 31 5.81 0.89 -14.64
CA GLY A 31 4.58 1.67 -14.76
C GLY A 31 3.27 0.86 -14.69
N ILE A 32 3.35 -0.47 -14.60
CA ILE A 32 2.15 -1.31 -14.45
C ILE A 32 1.61 -1.14 -13.03
N THR A 33 0.32 -0.85 -12.94
CA THR A 33 -0.40 -0.60 -11.68
C THR A 33 -1.28 -1.79 -11.37
N TYR A 34 -1.35 -2.18 -10.11
CA TYR A 34 -2.13 -3.30 -9.64
C TYR A 34 -3.06 -2.83 -8.52
N LEU A 35 -4.35 -3.14 -8.61
CA LEU A 35 -5.35 -2.74 -7.63
C LEU A 35 -5.34 -3.67 -6.41
N ILE A 36 -5.34 -3.08 -5.21
CA ILE A 36 -5.51 -3.83 -3.96
C ILE A 36 -7.02 -3.96 -3.69
N PRO A 37 -7.55 -5.18 -3.43
CA PRO A 37 -8.96 -5.38 -3.11
C PRO A 37 -9.40 -4.54 -1.89
N PRO A 38 -10.60 -3.93 -1.90
CA PRO A 38 -11.07 -3.05 -0.82
C PRO A 38 -10.95 -3.64 0.59
N CYS A 39 -11.21 -4.94 0.75
CA CYS A 39 -11.09 -5.66 2.03
C CYS A 39 -9.65 -5.75 2.57
N SER A 40 -8.65 -5.50 1.73
CA SER A 40 -7.23 -5.59 2.07
C SER A 40 -6.53 -4.23 2.12
N GLN A 41 -7.15 -3.14 1.66
CA GLN A 41 -6.47 -1.85 1.51
C GLN A 41 -6.04 -1.20 2.83
N ALA A 42 -6.72 -1.48 3.94
CA ALA A 42 -6.45 -0.79 5.21
C ALA A 42 -5.02 -1.03 5.69
N ALA A 43 -4.32 0.03 6.10
CA ALA A 43 -2.91 -0.03 6.50
C ALA A 43 -2.60 -1.04 7.61
N LYS A 44 -3.59 -1.40 8.42
CA LYS A 44 -3.50 -2.47 9.43
C LYS A 44 -3.17 -3.84 8.83
N HIS A 45 -3.49 -4.10 7.56
CA HIS A 45 -3.16 -5.35 6.86
C HIS A 45 -1.72 -5.37 6.34
N HIS A 46 -1.05 -4.22 6.28
CA HIS A 46 0.29 -4.07 5.70
C HIS A 46 1.34 -3.82 6.79
N LEU A 47 1.33 -4.65 7.83
CA LEU A 47 2.05 -4.43 9.10
C LEU A 47 3.55 -4.18 8.98
N GLN A 48 4.21 -4.74 7.95
CA GLN A 48 5.63 -4.49 7.72
C GLN A 48 5.88 -3.15 7.04
N LEU A 49 4.99 -2.77 6.12
CA LEU A 49 5.10 -1.54 5.35
C LEU A 49 4.86 -0.31 6.22
N ILE A 50 3.93 -0.40 7.19
CA ILE A 50 3.66 0.72 8.11
C ILE A 50 4.83 1.09 9.03
N LYS A 51 5.81 0.19 9.17
CA LYS A 51 7.03 0.41 9.96
C LYS A 51 8.14 1.09 9.15
N LEU A 52 8.00 1.14 7.81
CA LEU A 52 9.03 1.72 6.96
C LEU A 52 9.12 3.23 7.15
N PRO A 53 10.34 3.81 7.09
CA PRO A 53 10.53 5.26 7.22
C PRO A 53 9.70 6.07 6.23
N ASP A 54 9.51 5.56 5.01
CA ASP A 54 8.72 6.24 3.98
C ASP A 54 7.23 6.28 4.35
N PHE A 55 6.68 5.19 4.89
CA PHE A 55 5.30 5.19 5.40
C PHE A 55 5.13 6.13 6.60
N LEU A 56 6.11 6.22 7.49
CA LEU A 56 6.05 7.17 8.60
C LEU A 56 6.02 8.63 8.13
N LYS A 57 6.71 8.96 7.03
CA LYS A 57 6.59 10.28 6.38
C LYS A 57 5.18 10.47 5.80
N ILE A 58 4.63 9.46 5.14
CA ILE A 58 3.24 9.50 4.64
C ILE A 58 2.27 9.82 5.77
N LYS A 59 2.31 9.07 6.87
CA LYS A 59 1.44 9.28 8.03
C LYS A 59 1.52 10.70 8.59
N LYS A 60 2.69 11.33 8.55
CA LYS A 60 2.85 12.74 8.97
C LYS A 60 2.29 13.75 7.96
N THR A 61 2.30 13.42 6.67
CA THR A 61 1.87 14.31 5.57
C THR A 61 0.40 14.18 5.19
N LEU A 62 -0.19 12.97 5.25
CA LEU A 62 -1.61 12.74 5.02
C LEU A 62 -2.40 13.11 6.28
N GLN A 63 -2.75 14.39 6.38
CA GLN A 63 -3.49 14.94 7.53
C GLN A 63 -4.97 15.23 7.24
N ARG A 64 -5.38 15.21 5.96
CA ARG A 64 -6.75 15.57 5.53
C ARG A 64 -7.42 14.39 4.83
N ARG A 65 -8.71 14.20 5.11
CA ARG A 65 -9.55 13.19 4.45
C ARG A 65 -9.59 13.43 2.94
N SER A 66 -9.74 12.36 2.17
CA SER A 66 -9.87 12.39 0.70
C SER A 66 -8.65 12.96 -0.04
N HIS A 67 -7.54 13.22 0.67
CA HIS A 67 -6.26 13.43 0.02
C HIS A 67 -5.64 12.06 -0.26
N ASN A 68 -5.38 11.79 -1.54
CA ASN A 68 -4.55 10.68 -1.96
C ASN A 68 -3.15 11.15 -2.39
N ARG A 69 -2.18 10.25 -2.38
CA ARG A 69 -0.83 10.47 -2.92
C ARG A 69 -0.26 9.19 -3.48
N HIS A 70 0.52 9.32 -4.55
CA HIS A 70 1.40 8.26 -5.03
C HIS A 70 2.78 8.42 -4.40
N VAL A 71 3.28 7.39 -3.73
CA VAL A 71 4.56 7.46 -3.01
C VAL A 71 5.41 6.24 -3.32
N TRP A 72 6.61 6.49 -3.87
CA TRP A 72 7.64 5.48 -4.01
C TRP A 72 8.21 5.11 -2.65
N MET A 73 8.23 3.82 -2.35
CA MET A 73 8.82 3.27 -1.13
C MET A 73 9.92 2.28 -1.51
N SER A 74 10.99 2.29 -0.73
CA SER A 74 11.99 1.23 -0.79
C SER A 74 11.52 0.04 0.05
N VAL A 75 11.13 -1.05 -0.62
CA VAL A 75 10.64 -2.27 0.01
C VAL A 75 11.81 -3.26 0.18
N PRO A 76 12.15 -3.66 1.42
CA PRO A 76 13.10 -4.74 1.67
C PRO A 76 12.68 -6.02 0.97
N SER A 77 13.64 -6.82 0.50
CA SER A 77 13.33 -8.07 -0.21
C SER A 77 12.48 -9.03 0.65
N ASP A 78 12.71 -9.08 1.95
CA ASP A 78 11.93 -9.90 2.88
C ASP A 78 10.46 -9.44 3.03
N PHE A 79 10.14 -8.21 2.64
CA PHE A 79 8.77 -7.68 2.64
C PHE A 79 8.14 -7.75 1.24
N LEU A 80 8.94 -7.95 0.19
CA LEU A 80 8.46 -8.08 -1.18
C LEU A 80 7.57 -9.31 -1.33
N ALA A 81 7.88 -10.40 -0.62
CA ALA A 81 7.06 -11.62 -0.58
C ALA A 81 5.61 -11.39 -0.08
N LEU A 82 5.30 -10.24 0.50
CA LEU A 82 3.92 -9.87 0.83
C LEU A 82 3.14 -9.33 -0.38
N TYR A 83 3.84 -8.82 -1.39
CA TYR A 83 3.31 -8.11 -2.54
C TYR A 83 3.57 -8.81 -3.86
N GLU A 84 4.39 -9.85 -3.84
CA GLU A 84 4.84 -10.60 -5.00
C GLU A 84 4.94 -12.08 -4.64
N ASP A 85 4.45 -12.95 -5.51
CA ASP A 85 4.63 -14.40 -5.38
C ASP A 85 6.03 -14.85 -5.85
N ASP A 86 6.33 -16.13 -5.67
CA ASP A 86 7.66 -16.70 -5.98
C ASP A 86 8.04 -16.64 -7.47
N ILE A 87 7.09 -16.38 -8.37
CA ILE A 87 7.30 -16.31 -9.82
C ILE A 87 7.15 -14.89 -10.38
N GLY A 88 6.93 -13.91 -9.52
CA GLY A 88 6.94 -12.49 -9.88
C GLY A 88 5.59 -11.88 -10.22
N ASN A 89 4.47 -12.53 -9.88
CA ASN A 89 3.15 -11.90 -9.99
C ASN A 89 2.88 -11.03 -8.78
N MET A 90 2.21 -9.89 -8.99
CA MET A 90 1.74 -9.09 -7.87
C MET A 90 0.60 -9.81 -7.15
N ALA A 91 0.79 -10.03 -5.86
CA ALA A 91 -0.16 -10.76 -5.02
C ALA A 91 -0.19 -10.14 -3.62
N PHE A 92 -1.32 -10.21 -2.93
CA PHE A 92 -1.43 -9.78 -1.53
C PHE A 92 -2.45 -10.66 -0.81
N ASN A 93 -2.11 -11.18 0.38
CA ASN A 93 -2.96 -12.10 1.15
C ASN A 93 -3.52 -13.26 0.29
N ASP A 94 -2.64 -13.99 -0.38
CA ASP A 94 -2.98 -15.14 -1.24
C ASP A 94 -3.90 -14.80 -2.44
N CYS A 95 -4.09 -13.51 -2.75
CA CYS A 95 -4.89 -13.05 -3.87
C CYS A 95 -3.99 -12.40 -4.92
N LEU A 96 -4.08 -12.84 -6.18
CA LEU A 96 -3.46 -12.14 -7.30
C LEU A 96 -4.11 -10.76 -7.48
N LEU A 97 -3.29 -9.74 -7.69
CA LEU A 97 -3.76 -8.39 -7.93
C LEU A 97 -4.06 -8.19 -9.42
N GLN A 98 -5.08 -7.39 -9.71
CA GLN A 98 -5.49 -7.07 -11.08
C GLN A 98 -4.75 -5.84 -11.60
N GLU A 99 -4.24 -5.91 -12.83
CA GLU A 99 -3.66 -4.78 -13.60
C GLU A 99 -4.68 -3.71 -14.00
#